data_AF-A0A5P9J8X8-F1
#
_entry.id   AF-A0A5P9J8X8-F1
#
_cell.length_a   1.000
_cell.length_b   1.000
_cell.length_c   1.000
_cell.angle_alpha   90.00
_cell.angle_beta   90.00
_cell.angle_gamma   90.00
#
_symmetry.space_group_name_H-M   'P 1'
#
loop_
_entity.id
_entity.type
_entity.pdbx_description
1 polymer ?
#
loop_
_entity_poly.entity_id
_entity_poly.type
_entity_poly.pdbx_seq_one_letter_code
_entity_poly.pdbx_strand_id
1 'polypeptide(L)'
;MEAGGAGARIRSKRIERGLSQTELAQRAQISASYLSLIEHDRRPVSGKALARIASALGSDPATLSGGADAQVVKALSRAASRHADAGEAGQAVRFAAEFPDWAQLVVDQSARIAALEAQVAAMGDRMAHDPALSASVHDVLSVATAIRSTAAILAAGEPLEREWQDRFHRNIHEDSRRLASSAQGLAAYLTDGRREDELATPEEEVTAWLAERDHVVRGTEAVDDGLSAAGRAALGRYLQEVRADVAMLDPVVLLDAFQDCGRDPFATVDALEVAPEVVLRSIARLPEAAAGPVGLVECDGAGAVLHRRAVPGFDIPRAGAACALWPIFQVLLSSEHPRRDLVRQAGPDARPMLAYSVARIGRAGGLSAPLTARATMLLMPAPLGQDVAPSVGSSCRMCPLTDCPARRAASIL
;
A
#
# COMPACT_ATOMS: atom_id res chain seq x y z
N MET A 1 -22.14 1.12 13.22
CA MET A 1 -23.47 1.48 12.69
C MET A 1 -23.82 0.39 11.70
N GLU A 2 -24.62 -0.59 12.13
CA GLU A 2 -24.87 -1.82 11.37
C GLU A 2 -25.39 -1.48 9.96
N ALA A 3 -24.70 -1.97 8.93
CA ALA A 3 -25.17 -1.91 7.55
C ALA A 3 -26.39 -2.81 7.41
N GLY A 4 -27.55 -2.28 7.79
CA GLY A 4 -28.81 -3.03 7.80
C GLY A 4 -29.18 -3.50 6.39
N GLY A 5 -29.59 -4.77 6.29
CA GLY A 5 -30.06 -5.39 5.06
C GLY A 5 -31.32 -4.72 4.50
N ALA A 6 -31.85 -5.27 3.40
CA ALA A 6 -33.05 -4.74 2.75
C ALA A 6 -34.23 -4.58 3.73
N GLY A 7 -34.38 -5.46 4.73
CA GLY A 7 -35.40 -5.36 5.77
C GLY A 7 -35.27 -4.12 6.64
N ALA A 8 -34.06 -3.84 7.15
CA ALA A 8 -33.78 -2.67 7.96
C ALA A 8 -33.99 -1.35 7.20
N ARG A 9 -33.69 -1.31 5.89
CA ARG A 9 -33.93 -0.15 5.03
C ARG A 9 -35.42 0.08 4.76
N ILE A 10 -36.18 -0.98 4.49
CA ILE A 10 -37.64 -0.93 4.36
C ILE A 10 -38.27 -0.40 5.66
N ARG A 11 -37.85 -0.90 6.81
CA ARG A 11 -38.31 -0.44 8.12
C ARG A 11 -37.99 1.04 8.36
N SER A 12 -36.77 1.46 8.08
CA SER A 12 -36.34 2.85 8.26
C SER A 12 -37.15 3.79 7.38
N LYS A 13 -37.35 3.45 6.10
CA LYS A 13 -38.13 4.27 5.16
C LYS A 13 -39.62 4.30 5.51
N ARG A 14 -40.14 3.19 6.03
CA ARG A 14 -41.52 3.12 6.53
C ARG A 14 -41.72 4.08 7.71
N ILE A 15 -40.80 4.09 8.67
CA ILE A 15 -40.84 4.98 9.84
C ILE A 15 -40.71 6.45 9.41
N GLU A 16 -39.79 6.77 8.48
CA GLU A 16 -39.63 8.11 7.92
C GLU A 16 -40.93 8.63 7.26
N ARG A 17 -41.70 7.75 6.64
CA ARG A 17 -42.99 8.05 6.02
C ARG A 17 -44.18 8.03 6.99
N GLY A 18 -43.95 7.75 8.27
CA GLY A 18 -44.99 7.68 9.30
C GLY A 18 -45.99 6.54 9.10
N LEU A 19 -45.61 5.46 8.40
CA LEU A 19 -46.51 4.34 8.09
C LEU A 19 -46.38 3.23 9.15
N SER A 20 -47.52 2.68 9.57
CA SER A 20 -47.52 1.42 10.33
C SER A 20 -47.18 0.23 9.42
N GLN A 21 -46.73 -0.88 10.02
CA GLN A 21 -46.49 -2.13 9.26
C GLN A 21 -47.75 -2.60 8.53
N THR A 22 -48.92 -2.53 9.18
CA THR A 22 -50.20 -2.93 8.60
C THR A 22 -50.55 -2.08 7.37
N GLU A 23 -50.35 -0.77 7.44
CA GLU A 23 -50.63 0.14 6.33
C GLU A 23 -49.69 -0.09 5.14
N LEU A 24 -48.38 -0.28 5.39
CA LEU A 24 -47.44 -0.60 4.31
C LEU A 24 -47.77 -1.95 3.67
N ALA A 25 -48.11 -2.95 4.47
CA ALA A 25 -48.47 -4.28 3.97
C ALA A 25 -49.72 -4.21 3.07
N GLN A 26 -50.74 -3.45 3.46
CA GLN A 26 -51.95 -3.25 2.67
C GLN A 26 -51.65 -2.52 1.35
N ARG A 27 -50.86 -1.43 1.38
CA ARG A 27 -50.47 -0.68 0.17
C ARG A 27 -49.62 -1.50 -0.79
N ALA A 28 -48.73 -2.34 -0.27
CA ALA A 28 -47.88 -3.24 -1.06
C ALA A 28 -48.57 -4.57 -1.42
N GLN A 29 -49.84 -4.76 -1.04
CA GLN A 29 -50.62 -5.98 -1.28
C GLN A 29 -49.91 -7.27 -0.79
N ILE A 30 -49.36 -7.23 0.42
CA ILE A 30 -48.78 -8.37 1.16
C ILE A 30 -49.42 -8.54 2.53
N SER A 31 -49.22 -9.68 3.17
CA SER A 31 -49.65 -9.86 4.56
C SER A 31 -48.72 -9.12 5.54
N ALA A 32 -49.28 -8.57 6.61
CA ALA A 32 -48.53 -7.87 7.65
C ALA A 32 -47.48 -8.79 8.33
N SER A 33 -47.81 -10.07 8.50
CA SER A 33 -46.88 -11.09 9.00
C SER A 33 -45.69 -11.29 8.04
N TYR A 34 -45.94 -11.30 6.73
CA TYR A 34 -44.88 -11.41 5.73
C TYR A 34 -43.97 -10.17 5.70
N LEU A 35 -44.54 -8.96 5.81
CA LEU A 35 -43.75 -7.73 5.93
C LEU A 35 -42.90 -7.71 7.21
N SER A 36 -43.45 -8.17 8.34
CA SER A 36 -42.71 -8.23 9.60
C SER A 36 -41.50 -9.17 9.51
N LEU A 37 -41.64 -10.32 8.85
CA LEU A 37 -40.53 -11.24 8.62
C LEU A 37 -39.44 -10.62 7.71
N ILE A 38 -39.83 -9.79 6.74
CA ILE A 38 -38.90 -9.06 5.88
C ILE A 38 -38.17 -7.97 6.68
N GLU A 39 -38.88 -7.14 7.45
CA GLU A 39 -38.29 -6.03 8.22
C GLU A 39 -37.31 -6.45 9.32
N HIS A 40 -37.41 -7.69 9.78
CA HIS A 40 -36.48 -8.29 10.75
C HIS A 40 -35.42 -9.20 10.09
N ASP A 41 -35.29 -9.15 8.76
CA ASP A 41 -34.36 -9.96 7.96
C ASP A 41 -34.50 -11.48 8.21
N ARG A 42 -35.67 -11.94 8.68
CA ARG A 42 -36.01 -13.36 8.90
C ARG A 42 -36.40 -14.06 7.62
N ARG A 43 -36.71 -13.31 6.56
CA ARG A 43 -37.05 -13.84 5.24
C ARG A 43 -36.60 -12.89 4.12
N PRO A 44 -35.89 -13.39 3.09
CA PRO A 44 -35.49 -12.56 1.96
C PRO A 44 -36.73 -12.07 1.18
N VAL A 45 -36.66 -10.82 0.73
CA VAL A 45 -37.72 -10.20 -0.07
C VAL A 45 -37.58 -10.62 -1.54
N SER A 46 -38.67 -11.12 -2.13
CA SER A 46 -38.68 -11.43 -3.56
C SER A 46 -38.70 -10.15 -4.42
N GLY A 47 -38.11 -10.17 -5.61
CA GLY A 47 -38.07 -8.99 -6.49
C GLY A 47 -39.45 -8.38 -6.79
N LYS A 48 -40.48 -9.23 -6.97
CA LYS A 48 -41.87 -8.78 -7.14
C LYS A 48 -42.45 -8.12 -5.88
N ALA A 49 -42.14 -8.65 -4.69
CA ALA A 49 -42.57 -8.05 -3.43
C ALA A 49 -41.83 -6.73 -3.17
N LEU A 50 -40.53 -6.68 -3.45
CA LEU A 50 -39.71 -5.48 -3.31
C LEU A 50 -40.22 -4.35 -4.20
N ALA A 51 -40.53 -4.62 -5.47
CA ALA A 51 -41.08 -3.62 -6.39
C ALA A 51 -42.40 -3.01 -5.89
N ARG A 52 -43.27 -3.82 -5.29
CA ARG A 52 -44.55 -3.34 -4.70
C ARG A 52 -44.33 -2.53 -3.43
N ILE A 53 -43.40 -2.95 -2.56
CA ILE A 53 -43.02 -2.22 -1.35
C ILE A 53 -42.38 -0.88 -1.72
N ALA A 54 -41.49 -0.87 -2.72
CA ALA A 54 -40.83 0.31 -3.26
C ALA A 54 -41.83 1.33 -3.82
N SER A 55 -42.79 0.85 -4.63
CA SER A 55 -43.89 1.67 -5.14
C SER A 55 -44.74 2.26 -4.01
N ALA A 56 -45.09 1.45 -3.00
CA ALA A 56 -45.87 1.91 -1.84
C ALA A 56 -45.14 2.93 -0.96
N LEU A 57 -43.80 2.91 -0.94
CA LEU A 57 -42.93 3.85 -0.21
C LEU A 57 -42.47 5.04 -1.06
N GLY A 58 -42.82 5.08 -2.36
CA GLY A 58 -42.34 6.09 -3.31
C GLY A 58 -40.82 6.12 -3.40
N SER A 59 -40.17 4.95 -3.41
CA SER A 59 -38.71 4.78 -3.50
C SER A 59 -38.35 3.85 -4.65
N ASP A 60 -37.14 3.97 -5.19
CA ASP A 60 -36.63 3.03 -6.19
C ASP A 60 -36.31 1.66 -5.53
N PRO A 61 -36.76 0.52 -6.10
CA PRO A 61 -36.36 -0.81 -5.65
C PRO A 61 -34.86 -0.98 -5.38
N ALA A 62 -33.99 -0.36 -6.20
CA ALA A 62 -32.53 -0.41 -6.05
C ALA A 62 -32.03 0.31 -4.77
N THR A 63 -32.77 1.32 -4.31
CA THR A 63 -32.48 2.05 -3.06
C THR A 63 -32.86 1.20 -1.83
N LEU A 64 -33.89 0.37 -1.93
CA LEU A 64 -34.38 -0.47 -0.83
C LEU A 64 -33.66 -1.81 -0.73
N SER A 65 -33.29 -2.44 -1.85
CA SER A 65 -32.39 -3.60 -1.81
C SER A 65 -30.98 -3.20 -1.37
N GLY A 66 -30.64 -1.91 -1.53
CA GLY A 66 -29.27 -1.41 -1.61
C GLY A 66 -28.53 -2.25 -2.61
N GLY A 67 -28.57 -1.81 -3.88
CA GLY A 67 -27.85 -2.43 -4.98
C GLY A 67 -26.49 -2.94 -4.49
N ALA A 68 -26.17 -4.19 -4.87
CA ALA A 68 -24.93 -4.86 -4.49
C ALA A 68 -23.80 -3.84 -4.37
N ASP A 69 -23.19 -3.76 -3.19
CA ASP A 69 -22.21 -2.71 -2.88
C ASP A 69 -21.31 -2.52 -4.10
N ALA A 70 -21.35 -1.33 -4.69
CA ALA A 70 -20.67 -1.06 -5.94
C ALA A 70 -19.17 -1.39 -5.83
N GLN A 71 -18.62 -1.36 -4.60
CA GLN A 71 -17.28 -1.82 -4.30
C GLN A 71 -17.12 -3.34 -4.42
N VAL A 72 -18.06 -4.12 -3.88
CA VAL A 72 -18.06 -5.60 -3.99
C VAL A 72 -18.21 -6.02 -5.46
N VAL A 73 -19.13 -5.40 -6.21
CA VAL A 73 -19.29 -5.70 -7.65
C VAL A 73 -18.00 -5.39 -8.41
N LYS A 74 -17.40 -4.23 -8.18
CA LYS A 74 -16.13 -3.84 -8.82
C LYS A 74 -14.99 -4.78 -8.43
N ALA A 75 -14.90 -5.18 -7.17
CA ALA A 75 -13.90 -6.12 -6.68
C ALA A 75 -14.08 -7.52 -7.28
N LEU A 76 -15.34 -8.00 -7.43
CA LEU A 76 -15.66 -9.24 -8.13
C LEU A 76 -15.30 -9.18 -9.61
N SER A 77 -15.60 -8.07 -10.31
CA SER A 77 -15.21 -7.90 -11.71
C SER A 77 -13.69 -7.89 -11.88
N ARG A 78 -12.96 -7.28 -10.94
CA ARG A 78 -11.49 -7.34 -10.91
C ARG A 78 -10.98 -8.76 -10.66
N ALA A 79 -11.59 -9.50 -9.73
CA ALA A 79 -11.25 -10.90 -9.47
C ALA A 79 -11.49 -11.77 -10.73
N ALA A 80 -12.60 -11.56 -11.42
CA ALA A 80 -12.94 -12.24 -12.66
C ALA A 80 -11.93 -11.91 -13.79
N SER A 81 -11.54 -10.65 -13.96
CA SER A 81 -10.62 -10.24 -15.03
C SER A 81 -9.24 -10.94 -15.02
N ARG A 82 -8.85 -11.56 -13.89
CA ARG A 82 -7.62 -12.36 -13.77
C ARG A 82 -7.70 -13.71 -14.47
N HIS A 83 -8.89 -14.16 -14.85
CA HIS A 83 -9.12 -15.41 -15.56
C HIS A 83 -9.91 -15.14 -16.84
N ALA A 84 -9.34 -15.53 -17.98
CA ALA A 84 -9.92 -15.27 -19.31
C ALA A 84 -11.36 -15.83 -19.48
N ASP A 85 -11.73 -16.84 -18.69
CA ASP A 85 -13.04 -17.53 -18.75
C ASP A 85 -14.02 -17.10 -17.64
N ALA A 86 -13.67 -16.14 -16.78
CA ALA A 86 -14.59 -15.68 -15.74
C ALA A 86 -15.61 -14.69 -16.32
N GLY A 87 -16.90 -14.99 -16.10
CA GLY A 87 -18.04 -14.41 -16.81
C GLY A 87 -18.18 -12.88 -16.79
N GLU A 88 -19.06 -12.40 -17.68
CA GLU A 88 -19.31 -10.98 -17.94
C GLU A 88 -19.68 -10.15 -16.70
N ALA A 89 -19.40 -8.84 -16.73
CA ALA A 89 -19.68 -7.90 -15.64
C ALA A 89 -21.13 -7.93 -15.11
N GLY A 90 -22.11 -8.27 -15.96
CA GLY A 90 -23.51 -8.45 -15.57
C GLY A 90 -23.73 -9.60 -14.58
N GLN A 91 -22.89 -10.64 -14.60
CA GLN A 91 -22.97 -11.78 -13.68
C GLN A 91 -22.46 -11.42 -12.29
N ALA A 92 -21.48 -10.52 -12.17
CA ALA A 92 -20.97 -10.05 -10.88
C ALA A 92 -22.05 -9.29 -10.07
N VAL A 93 -22.84 -8.46 -10.75
CA VAL A 93 -23.98 -7.73 -10.14
C VAL A 93 -25.03 -8.71 -9.62
N ARG A 94 -25.41 -9.70 -10.44
CA ARG A 94 -26.39 -10.71 -10.04
C ARG A 94 -25.86 -11.59 -8.90
N PHE A 95 -24.60 -12.01 -8.97
CA PHE A 95 -23.97 -12.84 -7.95
C PHE A 95 -23.90 -12.13 -6.59
N ALA A 96 -23.49 -10.85 -6.57
CA ALA A 96 -23.45 -10.07 -5.34
C ALA A 96 -24.84 -9.78 -4.75
N ALA A 97 -25.87 -9.69 -5.59
CA ALA A 97 -27.25 -9.51 -5.15
C ALA A 97 -27.90 -10.81 -4.64
N GLU A 98 -27.59 -11.96 -5.26
CA GLU A 98 -28.16 -13.27 -4.91
C GLU A 98 -27.40 -13.96 -3.77
N PHE A 99 -26.08 -13.76 -3.66
CA PHE A 99 -25.20 -14.43 -2.69
C PHE A 99 -24.19 -13.46 -2.04
N PRO A 100 -24.63 -12.54 -1.15
CA PRO A 100 -23.77 -11.49 -0.59
C PRO A 100 -22.56 -12.01 0.18
N ASP A 101 -22.74 -13.03 1.04
CA ASP A 101 -21.64 -13.57 1.86
C ASP A 101 -20.58 -14.29 1.01
N TRP A 102 -21.03 -15.00 -0.03
CA TRP A 102 -20.12 -15.65 -0.98
C TRP A 102 -19.40 -14.63 -1.86
N ALA A 103 -20.08 -13.56 -2.25
CA ALA A 103 -19.46 -12.43 -2.94
C ALA A 103 -18.34 -11.81 -2.10
N GLN A 104 -18.57 -11.60 -0.80
CA GLN A 104 -17.56 -11.07 0.09
C GLN A 104 -16.37 -12.04 0.25
N LEU A 105 -16.64 -13.34 0.43
CA LEU A 105 -15.58 -14.36 0.52
C LEU A 105 -14.67 -14.35 -0.72
N VAL A 106 -15.25 -14.24 -1.92
CA VAL A 106 -14.48 -14.17 -3.17
C VAL A 106 -13.64 -12.90 -3.25
N VAL A 107 -14.17 -11.77 -2.79
CA VAL A 107 -13.42 -10.50 -2.70
C VAL A 107 -12.24 -10.63 -1.74
N ASP A 108 -12.46 -11.20 -0.55
CA ASP A 108 -11.43 -11.41 0.47
C ASP A 108 -10.34 -12.38 -0.02
N GLN A 109 -10.74 -13.45 -0.70
CA GLN A 109 -9.82 -14.38 -1.34
C GLN A 109 -8.99 -13.71 -2.44
N SER A 110 -9.62 -12.90 -3.30
CA SER A 110 -8.91 -12.17 -4.35
C SER A 110 -7.89 -11.18 -3.77
N ALA A 111 -8.24 -10.47 -2.69
CA ALA A 111 -7.32 -9.60 -1.98
C ALA A 111 -6.15 -10.38 -1.37
N ARG A 112 -6.43 -11.53 -0.74
CA ARG A 112 -5.39 -12.40 -0.18
C ARG A 112 -4.45 -12.96 -1.26
N ILE A 113 -4.98 -13.39 -2.40
CA ILE A 113 -4.18 -13.88 -3.53
C ILE A 113 -3.28 -12.77 -4.05
N ALA A 114 -3.81 -11.55 -4.25
CA ALA A 114 -3.01 -10.41 -4.68
C ALA A 114 -1.88 -10.08 -3.67
N ALA A 115 -2.15 -10.18 -2.37
CA ALA A 115 -1.14 -9.98 -1.33
C ALA A 115 -0.04 -11.06 -1.38
N LEU A 116 -0.42 -12.33 -1.57
CA LEU A 116 0.52 -13.45 -1.71
C LEU A 116 1.37 -13.31 -2.97
N GLU A 117 0.77 -12.94 -4.11
CA GLU A 117 1.49 -12.67 -5.36
C GLU A 117 2.49 -11.53 -5.19
N ALA A 118 2.10 -10.45 -4.49
CA ALA A 118 2.99 -9.34 -4.18
C ALA A 118 4.15 -9.75 -3.26
N GLN A 119 3.91 -10.63 -2.28
CA GLN A 119 4.95 -11.20 -1.42
C GLN A 119 5.93 -12.07 -2.22
N VAL A 120 5.43 -12.93 -3.11
CA VAL A 120 6.26 -13.76 -3.99
C VAL A 120 7.09 -12.89 -4.94
N ALA A 121 6.48 -11.87 -5.55
CA ALA A 121 7.19 -10.91 -6.39
C ALA A 121 8.30 -10.18 -5.59
N ALA A 122 7.99 -9.73 -4.36
CA ALA A 122 8.97 -9.09 -3.48
C ALA A 122 10.10 -10.03 -3.04
N MET A 123 9.84 -11.33 -2.91
CA MET A 123 10.87 -12.33 -2.64
C MET A 123 11.76 -12.52 -3.88
N GLY A 124 11.16 -12.63 -5.07
CA GLY A 124 11.87 -12.71 -6.34
C GLY A 124 12.76 -11.49 -6.59
N ASP A 125 12.25 -10.28 -6.33
CA ASP A 125 13.02 -9.05 -6.42
C ASP A 125 14.19 -9.03 -5.44
N ARG A 126 13.98 -9.46 -4.19
CA ARG A 126 15.06 -9.54 -3.19
C ARG A 126 16.15 -10.53 -3.61
N MET A 127 15.78 -11.71 -4.11
CA MET A 127 16.75 -12.68 -4.62
C MET A 127 17.50 -12.15 -5.85
N ALA A 128 16.82 -11.48 -6.79
CA ALA A 128 17.43 -10.93 -7.99
C ALA A 128 18.40 -9.76 -7.71
N HIS A 129 18.31 -9.14 -6.53
CA HIS A 129 19.06 -7.93 -6.16
C HIS A 129 19.95 -8.10 -4.93
N ASP A 130 20.06 -9.30 -4.36
CA ASP A 130 20.96 -9.53 -3.23
C ASP A 130 22.42 -9.47 -3.73
N PRO A 131 23.22 -8.47 -3.31
CA PRO A 131 24.60 -8.33 -3.74
C PRO A 131 25.47 -9.51 -3.29
N ALA A 132 25.16 -10.13 -2.15
CA ALA A 132 25.86 -11.29 -1.63
C ALA A 132 25.53 -12.57 -2.42
N LEU A 133 24.27 -12.75 -2.85
CA LEU A 133 23.88 -13.85 -3.73
C LEU A 133 24.55 -13.71 -5.11
N SER A 134 24.50 -12.52 -5.70
CA SER A 134 25.12 -12.23 -7.00
C SER A 134 26.64 -12.45 -6.98
N ALA A 135 27.32 -11.97 -5.93
CA ALA A 135 28.75 -12.20 -5.73
C ALA A 135 29.08 -13.70 -5.58
N SER A 136 28.27 -14.45 -4.83
CA SER A 136 28.47 -15.90 -4.61
C SER A 136 28.31 -16.70 -5.90
N VAL A 137 27.31 -16.39 -6.73
CA VAL A 137 27.10 -17.03 -8.04
C VAL A 137 28.27 -16.73 -8.99
N HIS A 138 28.72 -15.47 -9.03
CA HIS A 138 29.87 -15.09 -9.86
C HIS A 138 31.17 -15.79 -9.42
N ASP A 139 31.40 -15.91 -8.11
CA ASP A 139 32.56 -16.61 -7.56
C ASP A 139 32.55 -18.10 -7.95
N VAL A 140 31.42 -18.79 -7.80
CA VAL A 140 31.24 -20.19 -8.23
C VAL A 140 31.53 -20.37 -9.73
N LEU A 141 30.99 -19.50 -10.59
CA LEU A 141 31.22 -19.56 -12.03
C LEU A 141 32.69 -19.30 -12.41
N SER A 142 33.33 -18.36 -11.74
CA SER A 142 34.73 -18.00 -11.97
C SER A 142 35.66 -19.14 -11.60
N VAL A 143 35.47 -19.72 -10.41
CA VAL A 143 36.28 -20.84 -9.91
C VAL A 143 36.04 -22.11 -10.74
N ALA A 144 34.79 -22.42 -11.11
CA ALA A 144 34.49 -23.54 -11.99
C ALA A 144 35.16 -23.40 -13.37
N THR A 145 35.25 -22.17 -13.90
CA THR A 145 35.93 -21.88 -15.16
C THR A 145 37.45 -22.06 -15.05
N ALA A 146 38.06 -21.62 -13.94
CA ALA A 146 39.49 -21.81 -13.66
C ALA A 146 39.87 -23.29 -13.55
N ILE A 147 39.08 -24.08 -12.82
CA ILE A 147 39.26 -25.54 -12.71
C ILE A 147 39.17 -26.18 -14.09
N ARG A 148 38.13 -25.86 -14.87
CA ARG A 148 37.94 -26.43 -16.21
C ARG A 148 39.10 -26.11 -17.14
N SER A 149 39.58 -24.86 -17.14
CA SER A 149 40.71 -24.46 -17.98
C SER A 149 42.00 -25.18 -17.59
N THR A 150 42.30 -25.28 -16.30
CA THR A 150 43.50 -25.95 -15.80
C THR A 150 43.45 -27.45 -16.04
N ALA A 151 42.29 -28.08 -15.83
CA ALA A 151 42.07 -29.49 -16.09
C ALA A 151 42.17 -29.83 -17.59
N ALA A 152 41.68 -28.95 -18.47
CA ALA A 152 41.79 -29.13 -19.91
C ALA A 152 43.24 -29.13 -20.40
N ILE A 153 44.10 -28.27 -19.83
CA ILE A 153 45.54 -28.23 -20.14
C ILE A 153 46.23 -29.53 -19.73
N LEU A 154 45.94 -30.03 -18.52
CA LEU A 154 46.49 -31.30 -18.05
C LEU A 154 45.98 -32.50 -18.86
N ALA A 155 44.76 -32.44 -19.36
CA ALA A 155 44.14 -33.51 -20.15
C ALA A 155 44.56 -33.53 -21.63
N ALA A 156 45.11 -32.42 -22.16
CA ALA A 156 45.53 -32.30 -23.56
C ALA A 156 46.68 -33.26 -23.96
N GLY A 157 47.37 -33.85 -22.98
CA GLY A 157 48.38 -34.89 -23.20
C GLY A 157 49.72 -34.38 -23.73
N GLU A 158 49.93 -33.06 -23.76
CA GLU A 158 51.21 -32.45 -24.11
C GLU A 158 52.25 -32.69 -22.99
N PRO A 159 53.52 -33.00 -23.31
CA PRO A 159 54.55 -33.19 -22.30
C PRO A 159 54.86 -31.88 -21.58
N LEU A 160 54.46 -31.81 -20.31
CA LEU A 160 54.71 -30.69 -19.40
C LEU A 160 55.88 -31.03 -18.47
N GLU A 161 56.70 -30.03 -18.11
CA GLU A 161 57.71 -30.19 -17.06
C GLU A 161 57.04 -30.46 -15.70
N ARG A 162 57.70 -31.26 -14.85
CA ARG A 162 57.14 -31.68 -13.55
C ARG A 162 56.74 -30.51 -12.65
N GLU A 163 57.52 -29.43 -12.65
CA GLU A 163 57.23 -28.23 -11.87
C GLU A 163 55.88 -27.58 -12.26
N TRP A 164 55.59 -27.53 -13.56
CA TRP A 164 54.33 -27.00 -14.09
C TRP A 164 53.15 -27.94 -13.79
N GLN A 165 53.34 -29.26 -13.87
CA GLN A 165 52.33 -30.23 -13.46
C GLN A 165 51.97 -30.09 -11.98
N ASP A 166 52.97 -30.01 -11.09
CA ASP A 166 52.77 -29.83 -9.65
C ASP A 166 52.03 -28.51 -9.35
N ARG A 167 52.32 -27.45 -10.10
CA ARG A 167 51.62 -26.17 -9.99
C ARG A 167 50.16 -26.27 -10.42
N PHE A 168 49.87 -26.90 -11.55
CA PHE A 168 48.49 -27.08 -12.02
C PHE A 168 47.66 -27.98 -11.09
N HIS A 169 48.23 -29.05 -10.56
CA HIS A 169 47.56 -29.90 -9.57
C HIS A 169 47.22 -29.13 -8.28
N ARG A 170 48.14 -28.29 -7.78
CA ARG A 170 47.89 -27.42 -6.63
C ARG A 170 46.80 -26.39 -6.91
N ASN A 171 46.81 -25.73 -8.07
CA ASN A 171 45.77 -24.78 -8.46
C ASN A 171 44.39 -25.45 -8.49
N ILE A 172 44.26 -26.62 -9.12
CA ILE A 172 43.00 -27.37 -9.15
C ILE A 172 42.53 -27.72 -7.73
N HIS A 173 43.44 -28.13 -6.85
CA HIS A 173 43.11 -28.46 -5.47
C HIS A 173 42.59 -27.25 -4.69
N GLU A 174 43.27 -26.11 -4.78
CA GLU A 174 42.88 -24.85 -4.12
C GLU A 174 41.54 -24.33 -4.66
N ASP A 175 41.37 -24.28 -5.99
CA ASP A 175 40.14 -23.84 -6.63
C ASP A 175 38.98 -24.79 -6.31
N SER A 176 39.20 -26.11 -6.26
CA SER A 176 38.15 -27.08 -5.88
C SER A 176 37.67 -26.89 -4.44
N ARG A 177 38.59 -26.56 -3.51
CA ARG A 177 38.23 -26.22 -2.13
C ARG A 177 37.44 -24.93 -2.04
N ARG A 178 37.85 -23.91 -2.81
CA ARG A 178 37.14 -22.63 -2.89
C ARG A 178 35.73 -22.82 -3.45
N LEU A 179 35.59 -23.59 -4.52
CA LEU A 179 34.30 -23.94 -5.12
C LEU A 179 33.37 -24.62 -4.11
N ALA A 180 33.88 -25.60 -3.35
CA ALA A 180 33.12 -26.29 -2.32
C ALA A 180 32.64 -25.33 -1.21
N SER A 181 33.51 -24.42 -0.75
CA SER A 181 33.17 -23.41 0.26
C SER A 181 32.10 -22.42 -0.26
N SER A 182 32.26 -21.91 -1.48
CA SER A 182 31.31 -20.97 -2.08
C SER A 182 29.96 -21.63 -2.36
N ALA A 183 29.95 -22.90 -2.79
CA ALA A 183 28.71 -23.67 -2.97
C ALA A 183 28.00 -23.97 -1.64
N GLN A 184 28.74 -24.28 -0.57
CA GLN A 184 28.19 -24.47 0.78
C GLN A 184 27.60 -23.19 1.35
N GLY A 185 28.28 -22.05 1.16
CA GLY A 185 27.76 -20.73 1.56
C GLY A 185 26.47 -20.37 0.82
N LEU A 186 26.41 -20.63 -0.49
CA LEU A 186 25.21 -20.43 -1.30
C LEU A 186 24.05 -21.33 -0.86
N ALA A 187 24.32 -22.60 -0.57
CA ALA A 187 23.32 -23.54 -0.09
C ALA A 187 22.77 -23.15 1.28
N ALA A 188 23.64 -22.74 2.22
CA ALA A 188 23.25 -22.25 3.54
C ALA A 188 22.34 -21.01 3.43
N TYR A 189 22.72 -20.04 2.60
CA TYR A 189 21.92 -18.83 2.35
C TYR A 189 20.52 -19.17 1.80
N LEU A 190 20.41 -20.14 0.87
CA LEU A 190 19.12 -20.55 0.29
C LEU A 190 18.28 -21.42 1.25
N THR A 191 18.92 -22.17 2.15
CA THR A 191 18.21 -23.00 3.14
C THR A 191 17.78 -22.22 4.38
N ASP A 192 18.42 -21.09 4.68
CA ASP A 192 18.06 -20.21 5.80
C ASP A 192 16.87 -19.25 5.49
N GLY A 193 16.21 -19.46 4.34
CA GLY A 193 14.99 -18.75 3.90
C GLY A 193 13.73 -18.98 4.74
N ARG A 194 13.85 -19.32 6.03
CA ARG A 194 12.74 -19.44 7.00
C ARG A 194 12.78 -18.37 8.09
N ARG A 195 13.17 -17.15 7.77
CA ARG A 195 13.14 -16.01 8.71
C ARG A 195 12.31 -14.85 8.17
N GLU A 196 11.06 -15.11 7.80
CA GLU A 196 10.12 -14.04 7.43
C GLU A 196 9.77 -13.13 8.63
N ASP A 197 9.94 -13.59 9.88
CA ASP A 197 9.65 -12.82 11.10
C ASP A 197 10.84 -12.01 11.68
N GLU A 198 12.07 -12.18 11.20
CA GLU A 198 13.26 -11.48 11.76
C GLU A 198 13.93 -10.46 10.82
N LEU A 199 13.35 -10.23 9.63
CA LEU A 199 13.93 -9.38 8.57
C LEU A 199 13.15 -8.09 8.31
N ALA A 200 12.12 -7.79 9.12
CA ALA A 200 11.45 -6.50 9.05
C ALA A 200 12.42 -5.41 9.50
N THR A 201 12.59 -4.36 8.68
CA THR A 201 13.31 -3.18 9.12
C THR A 201 12.55 -2.52 10.29
N PRO A 202 13.23 -1.82 11.22
CA PRO A 202 12.54 -1.11 12.30
C PRO A 202 11.40 -0.20 11.80
N GLU A 203 11.56 0.40 10.63
CA GLU A 203 10.57 1.24 9.95
C GLU A 203 9.37 0.44 9.42
N GLU A 204 9.59 -0.79 8.93
CA GLU A 204 8.51 -1.70 8.52
C GLU A 204 7.72 -2.23 9.72
N GLU A 205 8.39 -2.56 10.82
CA GLU A 205 7.73 -2.92 12.07
C GLU A 205 6.79 -1.79 12.57
N VAL A 206 7.29 -0.55 12.59
CA VAL A 206 6.48 0.62 12.96
C VAL A 206 5.32 0.83 11.99
N THR A 207 5.55 0.66 10.69
CA THR A 207 4.51 0.81 9.67
C THR A 207 3.39 -0.23 9.86
N ALA A 208 3.75 -1.48 10.13
CA ALA A 208 2.80 -2.56 10.42
C ALA A 208 2.00 -2.27 11.70
N TRP A 209 2.69 -1.87 12.78
CA TRP A 209 2.06 -1.52 14.05
C TRP A 209 1.05 -0.37 13.93
N LEU A 210 1.33 0.62 13.08
CA LEU A 210 0.42 1.73 12.79
C LEU A 210 -0.77 1.29 11.93
N ALA A 211 -0.54 0.40 10.95
CA ALA A 211 -1.61 -0.09 10.08
C ALA A 211 -2.69 -0.87 10.84
N GLU A 212 -2.30 -1.65 11.86
CA GLU A 212 -3.24 -2.34 12.76
C GLU A 212 -4.19 -1.40 13.53
N ARG A 213 -3.84 -0.12 13.62
CA ARG A 213 -4.56 0.93 14.35
C ARG A 213 -5.17 1.97 13.41
N ASP A 214 -5.27 1.66 12.11
CA ASP A 214 -5.73 2.58 11.07
C ASP A 214 -4.95 3.92 11.04
N HIS A 215 -3.70 3.90 11.52
CA HIS A 215 -2.83 5.07 11.72
C HIS A 215 -3.38 6.11 12.72
N VAL A 216 -4.40 5.79 13.51
CA VAL A 216 -5.00 6.69 14.51
C VAL A 216 -4.28 6.54 15.83
N VAL A 217 -3.36 7.48 16.12
CA VAL A 217 -2.53 7.49 17.34
C VAL A 217 -2.41 8.89 17.94
N ARG A 218 -2.23 8.96 19.27
CA ARG A 218 -2.09 10.21 20.05
C ARG A 218 -0.70 10.39 20.65
N GLY A 219 0.18 9.41 20.52
CA GLY A 219 1.54 9.42 21.04
C GLY A 219 1.66 9.05 22.52
N THR A 220 0.55 8.72 23.20
CA THR A 220 0.49 8.23 24.58
C THR A 220 0.46 6.70 24.67
N GLU A 221 0.46 6.01 23.53
CA GLU A 221 0.43 4.57 23.45
C GLU A 221 1.68 3.95 24.11
N ALA A 222 1.49 2.81 24.77
CA ALA A 222 2.60 2.02 25.26
C ALA A 222 3.37 1.43 24.08
N VAL A 223 4.69 1.46 24.16
CA VAL A 223 5.56 0.81 23.17
C VAL A 223 5.38 -0.70 23.30
N ASP A 224 5.06 -1.37 22.18
CA ASP A 224 4.73 -2.79 22.15
C ASP A 224 5.97 -3.67 22.42
N ASP A 225 5.82 -4.64 23.32
CA ASP A 225 6.87 -5.60 23.66
C ASP A 225 7.13 -6.61 22.52
N GLY A 226 6.19 -6.76 21.59
CA GLY A 226 6.31 -7.63 20.40
C GLY A 226 7.23 -7.11 19.30
N LEU A 227 7.66 -5.84 19.37
CA LEU A 227 8.61 -5.23 18.42
C LEU A 227 10.06 -5.60 18.77
N SER A 228 10.97 -5.51 17.80
CA SER A 228 12.40 -5.63 18.08
C SER A 228 12.90 -4.45 18.93
N ALA A 229 14.09 -4.55 19.53
CA ALA A 229 14.67 -3.43 20.28
C ALA A 229 14.84 -2.17 19.42
N ALA A 230 15.21 -2.35 18.15
CA ALA A 230 15.33 -1.26 17.18
C ALA A 230 13.95 -0.74 16.76
N GLY A 231 12.97 -1.62 16.53
CA GLY A 231 11.57 -1.25 16.25
C GLY A 231 10.94 -0.45 17.39
N ARG A 232 11.14 -0.85 18.65
CA ARG A 232 10.71 -0.09 19.83
C ARG A 232 11.33 1.30 19.89
N ALA A 233 12.63 1.44 19.59
CA ALA A 233 13.28 2.74 19.54
C ALA A 233 12.75 3.62 18.40
N ALA A 234 12.49 3.04 17.23
CA ALA A 234 11.88 3.72 16.09
C ALA A 234 10.45 4.19 16.42
N LEU A 235 9.63 3.31 17.01
CA LEU A 235 8.28 3.63 17.46
C LEU A 235 8.31 4.74 18.52
N GLY A 236 9.21 4.67 19.49
CA GLY A 236 9.36 5.70 20.52
C GLY A 236 9.65 7.09 19.94
N ARG A 237 10.53 7.18 18.93
CA ARG A 237 10.80 8.44 18.21
C ARG A 237 9.55 8.93 17.46
N TYR A 238 8.85 8.04 16.78
CA TYR A 238 7.61 8.37 16.08
C TYR A 238 6.53 8.89 17.05
N LEU A 239 6.25 8.18 18.14
CA LEU A 239 5.26 8.59 19.14
C LEU A 239 5.65 9.90 19.85
N GLN A 240 6.94 10.20 19.99
CA GLN A 240 7.39 11.51 20.47
C GLN A 240 7.05 12.63 19.49
N GLU A 241 7.22 12.41 18.19
CA GLU A 241 6.80 13.36 17.15
C GLU A 241 5.28 13.53 17.13
N VAL A 242 4.52 12.43 17.27
CA VAL A 242 3.05 12.50 17.40
C VAL A 242 2.63 13.33 18.60
N ARG A 243 3.26 13.13 19.77
CA ARG A 243 2.95 13.95 20.96
C ARG A 243 3.23 15.43 20.73
N ALA A 244 4.34 15.75 20.06
CA ALA A 244 4.68 17.14 19.74
C ALA A 244 3.65 17.76 18.78
N ASP A 245 3.23 17.01 17.76
CA ASP A 245 2.20 17.46 16.81
C ASP A 245 0.85 17.68 17.51
N VAL A 246 0.39 16.72 18.32
CA VAL A 246 -0.89 16.80 19.07
C VAL A 246 -0.87 17.95 20.08
N ALA A 247 0.28 18.26 20.67
CA ALA A 247 0.43 19.41 21.55
C ALA A 247 0.34 20.76 20.80
N MET A 248 0.72 20.79 19.52
CA MET A 248 0.59 21.98 18.67
C MET A 248 -0.80 22.11 18.04
N LEU A 249 -1.44 20.98 17.74
CA LEU A 249 -2.68 20.94 16.98
C LEU A 249 -3.58 19.81 17.48
N ASP A 250 -4.66 20.19 18.16
CA ASP A 250 -5.67 19.23 18.62
C ASP A 250 -6.38 18.56 17.42
N PRO A 251 -6.55 17.23 17.41
CA PRO A 251 -7.18 16.52 16.29
C PRO A 251 -8.62 16.92 16.00
N VAL A 252 -9.39 17.38 17.00
CA VAL A 252 -10.77 17.85 16.82
C VAL A 252 -10.76 19.19 16.11
N VAL A 253 -9.93 20.12 16.58
CA VAL A 253 -9.76 21.45 15.94
C VAL A 253 -9.28 21.30 14.49
N LEU A 254 -8.33 20.40 14.25
CA LEU A 254 -7.88 20.08 12.90
C LEU A 254 -9.02 19.54 12.03
N LEU A 255 -9.79 18.57 12.55
CA LEU A 255 -10.83 17.94 11.74
C LEU A 255 -11.89 18.96 11.32
N ASP A 256 -12.31 19.83 12.23
CA ASP A 256 -13.29 20.88 11.96
C ASP A 256 -12.75 21.86 10.90
N ALA A 257 -11.54 22.39 11.11
CA ALA A 257 -10.91 23.30 10.15
C ALA A 257 -10.68 22.65 8.77
N PHE A 258 -10.26 21.37 8.74
CA PHE A 258 -10.06 20.62 7.51
C PHE A 258 -11.38 20.44 6.74
N GLN A 259 -12.49 20.20 7.43
CA GLN A 259 -13.82 20.12 6.83
C GLN A 259 -14.29 21.49 6.31
N ASP A 260 -14.14 22.55 7.09
CA ASP A 260 -14.52 23.92 6.74
C ASP A 260 -13.73 24.44 5.52
N CYS A 261 -12.47 24.01 5.39
CA CYS A 261 -11.61 24.32 4.25
C CYS A 261 -11.84 23.40 3.03
N GLY A 262 -12.95 22.65 2.99
CA GLY A 262 -13.29 21.78 1.87
C GLY A 262 -12.32 20.62 1.65
N ARG A 263 -11.65 20.17 2.73
CA ARG A 263 -10.61 19.12 2.73
C ARG A 263 -9.37 19.48 1.90
N ASP A 264 -9.01 20.76 1.80
CA ASP A 264 -7.74 21.21 1.24
C ASP A 264 -6.69 21.40 2.37
N PRO A 265 -5.61 20.60 2.40
CA PRO A 265 -4.57 20.67 3.43
C PRO A 265 -3.87 22.03 3.51
N PHE A 266 -3.61 22.70 2.38
CA PHE A 266 -2.92 23.99 2.40
C PHE A 266 -3.86 25.12 2.82
N ALA A 267 -5.14 25.07 2.40
CA ALA A 267 -6.13 26.00 2.97
C ALA A 267 -6.28 25.81 4.49
N THR A 268 -6.17 24.57 4.98
CA THR A 268 -6.21 24.26 6.42
C THR A 268 -4.96 24.79 7.14
N VAL A 269 -3.79 24.73 6.51
CA VAL A 269 -2.56 25.37 7.03
C VAL A 269 -2.76 26.88 7.17
N ASP A 270 -3.27 27.54 6.13
CA ASP A 270 -3.53 28.97 6.14
C ASP A 270 -4.55 29.37 7.21
N ALA A 271 -5.58 28.55 7.43
CA ALA A 271 -6.62 28.81 8.43
C ALA A 271 -6.15 28.63 9.88
N LEU A 272 -5.23 27.70 10.14
CA LEU A 272 -4.78 27.35 11.49
C LEU A 272 -3.49 28.05 11.92
N GLU A 273 -2.73 28.62 10.97
CA GLU A 273 -1.40 29.22 11.20
C GLU A 273 -0.40 28.27 11.91
N VAL A 274 -0.57 26.95 11.70
CA VAL A 274 0.32 25.91 12.23
C VAL A 274 1.32 25.49 11.15
N ALA A 275 2.51 25.06 11.57
CA ALA A 275 3.55 24.57 10.66
C ALA A 275 2.99 23.53 9.65
N PRO A 276 3.22 23.69 8.34
CA PRO A 276 2.58 22.87 7.32
C PRO A 276 2.78 21.37 7.52
N GLU A 277 3.99 20.94 7.89
CA GLU A 277 4.29 19.52 8.09
C GLU A 277 3.51 18.90 9.26
N VAL A 278 3.17 19.70 10.28
CA VAL A 278 2.34 19.25 11.42
C VAL A 278 0.90 19.02 10.95
N VAL A 279 0.36 19.93 10.14
CA VAL A 279 -0.99 19.79 9.57
C VAL A 279 -1.05 18.56 8.66
N LEU A 280 -0.08 18.40 7.74
CA LEU A 280 -0.05 17.24 6.84
C LEU A 280 0.05 15.90 7.59
N ARG A 281 0.98 15.78 8.56
CA ARG A 281 1.09 14.56 9.37
C ARG A 281 -0.17 14.30 10.19
N SER A 282 -0.80 15.34 10.71
CA SER A 282 -2.00 15.21 11.54
C SER A 282 -3.22 14.79 10.72
N ILE A 283 -3.39 15.30 9.50
CA ILE A 283 -4.43 14.83 8.56
C ILE A 283 -4.22 13.34 8.26
N ALA A 284 -2.97 12.92 8.04
CA ALA A 284 -2.60 11.52 7.83
C ALA A 284 -2.78 10.62 9.07
N ARG A 285 -3.23 11.13 10.22
CA ARG A 285 -3.59 10.35 11.41
C ARG A 285 -5.08 10.43 11.74
N LEU A 286 -5.85 11.20 10.98
CA LEU A 286 -7.30 11.21 11.10
C LEU A 286 -7.87 9.86 10.61
N PRO A 287 -9.00 9.41 11.20
CA PRO A 287 -9.72 8.24 10.70
C PRO A 287 -10.09 8.42 9.23
N GLU A 288 -9.96 7.36 8.43
CA GLU A 288 -10.28 7.42 6.99
C GLU A 288 -11.74 7.81 6.73
N ALA A 289 -12.67 7.43 7.62
CA ALA A 289 -14.06 7.86 7.54
C ALA A 289 -14.24 9.39 7.59
N ALA A 290 -13.31 10.10 8.25
CA ALA A 290 -13.34 11.54 8.44
C ALA A 290 -12.54 12.29 7.37
N ALA A 291 -11.31 11.84 7.09
CA ALA A 291 -10.39 12.49 6.15
C ALA A 291 -10.56 12.02 4.69
N GLY A 292 -11.13 10.83 4.47
CA GLY A 292 -11.05 10.11 3.21
C GLY A 292 -9.72 9.37 3.04
N PRO A 293 -9.49 8.73 1.89
CA PRO A 293 -8.27 7.98 1.61
C PRO A 293 -7.07 8.92 1.50
N VAL A 294 -6.16 8.85 2.47
CA VAL A 294 -4.95 9.67 2.53
C VAL A 294 -3.71 8.77 2.60
N GLY A 295 -2.67 9.18 1.89
CA GLY A 295 -1.33 8.59 1.96
C GLY A 295 -0.34 9.60 2.51
N LEU A 296 0.75 9.10 3.10
CA LEU A 296 1.81 9.95 3.66
C LEU A 296 3.16 9.36 3.29
N VAL A 297 4.10 10.22 2.92
CA VAL A 297 5.52 9.87 2.80
C VAL A 297 6.32 10.93 3.53
N GLU A 298 7.24 10.50 4.37
CA GLU A 298 8.24 11.37 4.97
C GLU A 298 9.64 10.86 4.63
N CYS A 299 10.54 11.78 4.29
CA CYS A 299 11.93 11.44 4.03
C CYS A 299 12.90 12.46 4.62
N ASP A 300 14.15 12.04 4.80
CA ASP A 300 15.25 12.92 5.16
C ASP A 300 15.87 13.61 3.91
N GLY A 301 16.88 14.44 4.14
CA GLY A 301 17.62 15.13 3.07
C GLY A 301 18.43 14.22 2.14
N ALA A 302 18.68 12.95 2.51
CA ALA A 302 19.28 11.96 1.63
C ALA A 302 18.22 11.25 0.75
N GLY A 303 16.94 11.51 1.01
CA GLY A 303 15.81 10.86 0.35
C GLY A 303 15.46 9.49 0.94
N ALA A 304 16.00 9.14 2.11
CA ALA A 304 15.62 7.94 2.82
C ALA A 304 14.21 8.11 3.41
N VAL A 305 13.31 7.18 3.10
CA VAL A 305 11.92 7.22 3.59
C VAL A 305 11.90 6.82 5.06
N LEU A 306 11.48 7.75 5.92
CA LEU A 306 11.40 7.59 7.37
C LEU A 306 10.06 7.01 7.79
N HIS A 307 8.98 7.43 7.14
CA HIS A 307 7.63 7.00 7.45
C HIS A 307 6.77 6.95 6.18
N ARG A 308 5.84 5.99 6.15
CA ARG A 308 4.93 5.79 5.02
C ARG A 308 3.54 5.36 5.51
N ARG A 309 2.51 5.93 4.89
CA ARG A 309 1.12 5.46 4.93
C ARG A 309 0.67 5.23 3.49
N ALA A 310 0.28 3.99 3.17
CA ALA A 310 -0.17 3.63 1.83
C ALA A 310 -1.51 4.29 1.51
N VAL A 311 -1.77 4.50 0.21
CA VAL A 311 -3.06 4.98 -0.29
C VAL A 311 -3.37 4.33 -1.63
N PRO A 312 -4.64 3.94 -1.90
CA PRO A 312 -5.00 3.35 -3.18
C PRO A 312 -4.65 4.26 -4.36
N GLY A 313 -4.12 3.66 -5.43
CA GLY A 313 -3.78 4.34 -6.68
C GLY A 313 -2.44 5.08 -6.68
N PHE A 314 -1.64 4.93 -5.62
CA PHE A 314 -0.25 5.40 -5.56
C PHE A 314 0.62 4.43 -4.76
N ASP A 315 1.45 3.66 -5.46
CA ASP A 315 2.32 2.67 -4.89
C ASP A 315 3.56 3.31 -4.26
N ILE A 316 3.71 3.14 -2.96
CA ILE A 316 4.89 3.59 -2.20
C ILE A 316 5.83 2.40 -2.01
N PRO A 317 7.05 2.42 -2.60
CA PRO A 317 7.95 1.28 -2.52
C PRO A 317 8.38 1.05 -1.07
N ARG A 318 8.34 -0.23 -0.65
CA ARG A 318 8.76 -0.63 0.71
C ARG A 318 10.28 -0.66 0.87
N ALA A 319 10.97 -0.98 -0.22
CA ALA A 319 12.42 -1.08 -0.30
C ALA A 319 12.94 -0.39 -1.56
N GLY A 320 14.21 0.05 -1.50
CA GLY A 320 14.87 0.76 -2.58
C GLY A 320 14.45 2.23 -2.71
N ALA A 321 14.98 2.89 -3.73
CA ALA A 321 14.76 4.31 -3.92
C ALA A 321 13.50 4.59 -4.77
N ALA A 322 12.65 5.48 -4.26
CA ALA A 322 11.47 5.96 -4.97
C ALA A 322 11.82 6.78 -6.22
N CYS A 323 10.81 7.07 -7.05
CA CYS A 323 10.98 7.92 -8.22
C CYS A 323 11.41 9.34 -7.83
N ALA A 324 12.54 9.80 -8.39
CA ALA A 324 13.09 11.12 -8.12
C ALA A 324 12.18 12.28 -8.59
N LEU A 325 11.21 11.99 -9.47
CA LEU A 325 10.23 12.97 -9.94
C LEU A 325 9.06 13.18 -8.96
N TRP A 326 9.03 12.50 -7.82
CA TRP A 326 8.01 12.76 -6.82
C TRP A 326 8.13 14.17 -6.24
N PRO A 327 7.01 14.88 -6.02
CA PRO A 327 6.98 16.23 -5.46
C PRO A 327 7.76 16.38 -4.14
N ILE A 328 7.78 15.34 -3.29
CA ILE A 328 8.54 15.33 -2.03
C ILE A 328 10.05 15.59 -2.22
N PHE A 329 10.64 15.13 -3.33
CA PHE A 329 12.06 15.36 -3.61
C PHE A 329 12.30 16.72 -4.25
N GLN A 330 11.28 17.28 -4.93
CA GLN A 330 11.37 18.62 -5.54
C GLN A 330 11.37 19.72 -4.47
N VAL A 331 10.61 19.53 -3.37
CA VAL A 331 10.62 20.48 -2.24
C VAL A 331 11.93 20.47 -1.46
N LEU A 332 12.67 19.37 -1.45
CA LEU A 332 14.02 19.34 -0.86
C LEU A 332 15.01 20.22 -1.62
N LEU A 333 14.81 20.39 -2.94
CA LEU A 333 15.63 21.26 -3.78
C LEU A 333 15.21 22.74 -3.68
N SER A 334 14.01 23.03 -3.16
CA SER A 334 13.40 24.36 -3.14
C SER A 334 12.53 24.59 -1.90
N SER A 335 13.13 24.49 -0.71
CA SER A 335 12.39 24.43 0.56
C SER A 335 11.55 25.67 0.92
N GLU A 336 11.79 26.81 0.29
CA GLU A 336 11.01 28.03 0.53
C GLU A 336 9.60 27.99 -0.09
N HIS A 337 9.29 26.97 -0.89
CA HIS A 337 8.03 26.90 -1.63
C HIS A 337 7.32 25.56 -1.36
N PRO A 338 6.33 25.52 -0.45
CA PRO A 338 5.37 24.42 -0.38
C PRO A 338 4.78 24.16 -1.77
N ARG A 339 4.60 22.89 -2.12
CA ARG A 339 4.12 22.49 -3.43
C ARG A 339 2.82 21.71 -3.36
N ARG A 340 1.89 22.07 -4.22
CA ARG A 340 0.69 21.31 -4.54
C ARG A 340 0.79 20.89 -5.99
N ASP A 341 1.08 19.62 -6.22
CA ASP A 341 1.24 19.07 -7.56
C ASP A 341 0.16 18.00 -7.81
N LEU A 342 -0.40 17.98 -9.02
CA LEU A 342 -1.20 16.86 -9.49
C LEU A 342 -0.24 15.85 -10.13
N VAL A 343 -0.24 14.60 -9.68
CA VAL A 343 0.65 13.54 -10.19
C VAL A 343 -0.13 12.28 -10.46
N ARG A 344 0.31 11.50 -11.45
CA ARG A 344 -0.25 10.17 -11.71
C ARG A 344 0.90 9.19 -11.86
N GLN A 345 0.90 8.10 -11.09
CA GLN A 345 1.89 7.06 -11.30
C GLN A 345 1.67 6.38 -12.66
N ALA A 346 2.71 5.84 -13.27
CA ALA A 346 2.58 5.07 -14.50
C ALA A 346 2.30 3.61 -14.14
N GLY A 347 1.17 3.07 -14.58
CA GLY A 347 0.75 1.70 -14.28
C GLY A 347 -0.75 1.47 -14.46
N PRO A 348 -1.22 0.21 -14.36
CA PRO A 348 -2.61 -0.17 -14.60
C PRO A 348 -3.59 0.35 -13.54
N ASP A 349 -3.18 0.44 -12.27
CA ASP A 349 -4.02 0.93 -11.16
C ASP A 349 -3.85 2.44 -10.89
N ALA A 350 -3.16 3.15 -11.78
CA ALA A 350 -2.82 4.54 -11.58
C ALA A 350 -4.04 5.46 -11.70
N ARG A 351 -4.24 6.28 -10.66
CA ARG A 351 -5.18 7.40 -10.70
C ARG A 351 -4.44 8.71 -10.41
N PRO A 352 -4.97 9.85 -10.88
CA PRO A 352 -4.44 11.16 -10.49
C PRO A 352 -4.57 11.37 -8.98
N MET A 353 -3.50 11.88 -8.39
CA MET A 353 -3.37 12.18 -6.97
C MET A 353 -2.92 13.62 -6.80
N LEU A 354 -3.51 14.31 -5.84
CA LEU A 354 -2.99 15.57 -5.33
C LEU A 354 -1.90 15.27 -4.30
N ALA A 355 -0.71 15.80 -4.53
CA ALA A 355 0.44 15.71 -3.65
C ALA A 355 0.72 17.08 -3.03
N TYR A 356 0.58 17.17 -1.70
CA TYR A 356 0.91 18.35 -0.91
C TYR A 356 2.25 18.10 -0.24
N SER A 357 3.29 18.80 -0.68
CA SER A 357 4.67 18.56 -0.24
C SER A 357 5.25 19.80 0.42
N VAL A 358 5.92 19.61 1.55
CA VAL A 358 6.68 20.64 2.26
C VAL A 358 8.03 20.09 2.69
N ALA A 359 9.03 20.96 2.85
CA ALA A 359 10.33 20.60 3.39
C ALA A 359 10.73 21.57 4.50
N ARG A 360 11.19 21.04 5.62
CA ARG A 360 11.81 21.80 6.70
C ARG A 360 13.31 21.58 6.68
N ILE A 361 14.07 22.65 6.43
CA ILE A 361 15.52 22.68 6.59
C ILE A 361 15.83 23.36 7.91
N GLY A 362 16.59 22.68 8.76
CA GLY A 362 17.01 23.17 10.07
C GLY A 362 18.48 22.92 10.32
N ARG A 363 18.93 23.30 11.52
CA ARG A 363 20.27 23.02 12.02
C ARG A 363 20.15 22.33 13.37
N ALA A 364 20.95 21.28 13.58
CA ALA A 364 21.08 20.64 14.89
C ALA A 364 22.01 21.43 15.83
N GLY A 365 21.91 22.76 15.85
CA GLY A 365 22.79 23.63 16.66
C GLY A 365 23.05 25.01 16.03
N GLY A 366 24.16 25.64 16.44
CA GLY A 366 24.55 26.97 15.99
C GLY A 366 24.84 27.08 14.48
N LEU A 367 25.25 28.27 14.03
CA LEU A 367 25.42 28.60 12.61
C LEU A 367 26.47 27.75 11.87
N SER A 368 27.35 27.05 12.59
CA SER A 368 28.34 26.12 12.02
C SER A 368 27.88 24.66 11.99
N ALA A 369 26.72 24.33 12.59
CA ALA A 369 26.20 22.97 12.59
C ALA A 369 25.69 22.57 11.19
N PRO A 370 25.79 21.27 10.83
CA PRO A 370 25.30 20.78 9.54
C PRO A 370 23.79 21.01 9.41
N LEU A 371 23.36 21.23 8.17
CA LEU A 371 21.94 21.33 7.83
C LEU A 371 21.30 19.94 7.88
N THR A 372 20.11 19.88 8.45
CA THR A 372 19.24 18.72 8.43
C THR A 372 17.99 19.08 7.64
N ALA A 373 17.56 18.22 6.73
CA ALA A 373 16.32 18.41 5.99
C ALA A 373 15.36 17.26 6.26
N ARG A 374 14.07 17.58 6.37
CA ARG A 374 12.98 16.61 6.40
C ARG A 374 11.88 17.10 5.47
N ALA A 375 11.38 16.22 4.63
CA ALA A 375 10.24 16.52 3.76
C ALA A 375 9.05 15.63 4.12
N THR A 376 7.86 16.18 3.94
CA THR A 376 6.59 15.52 4.18
C THR A 376 5.72 15.73 2.95
N MET A 377 5.16 14.63 2.43
CA MET A 377 4.21 14.65 1.32
C MET A 377 2.94 13.91 1.70
N LEU A 378 1.83 14.63 1.70
CA LEU A 378 0.48 14.07 1.86
C LEU A 378 -0.12 13.83 0.47
N LEU A 379 -0.66 12.64 0.26
CA LEU A 379 -1.29 12.21 -0.99
C LEU A 379 -2.79 12.03 -0.78
N MET A 380 -3.58 12.58 -1.68
CA MET A 380 -5.03 12.39 -1.70
C MET A 380 -5.50 12.12 -3.14
N PRO A 381 -6.54 11.31 -3.39
CA PRO A 381 -7.12 11.22 -4.72
C PRO A 381 -7.52 12.59 -5.25
N ALA A 382 -7.25 12.83 -6.52
CA ALA A 382 -7.72 14.04 -7.17
C ALA A 382 -9.26 14.04 -7.28
N PRO A 383 -9.91 15.23 -7.27
CA PRO A 383 -11.32 15.37 -7.59
C PRO A 383 -11.66 14.79 -8.96
N LEU A 384 -12.91 14.35 -9.13
CA LEU A 384 -13.41 13.87 -10.42
C LEU A 384 -13.24 14.95 -11.51
N GLY A 385 -12.76 14.55 -12.69
CA GLY A 385 -12.53 15.43 -13.84
C GLY A 385 -11.11 15.99 -13.97
N GLN A 386 -10.19 15.65 -13.05
CA GLN A 386 -8.76 15.98 -13.16
C GLN A 386 -7.93 14.79 -13.64
N ASP A 387 -8.18 14.34 -14.88
CA ASP A 387 -7.59 13.09 -15.40
C ASP A 387 -6.18 13.25 -16.00
N VAL A 388 -5.79 14.48 -16.33
CA VAL A 388 -4.49 14.79 -16.96
C VAL A 388 -3.51 15.28 -15.93
N ALA A 389 -2.51 14.45 -15.62
CA ALA A 389 -1.44 14.76 -14.68
C ALA A 389 -0.08 14.29 -15.22
N PRO A 390 1.02 15.00 -14.92
CA PRO A 390 2.37 14.51 -15.14
C PRO A 390 2.57 13.09 -14.61
N SER A 391 3.12 12.23 -15.47
CA SER A 391 3.38 10.84 -15.12
C SER A 391 4.67 10.69 -14.34
N VAL A 392 4.60 9.99 -13.21
CA VAL A 392 5.75 9.61 -12.36
C VAL A 392 5.83 8.09 -12.24
N GLY A 393 6.98 7.54 -11.85
CA GLY A 393 7.11 6.11 -11.52
C GLY A 393 6.90 5.84 -10.04
N SER A 394 6.83 4.56 -9.65
CA SER A 394 7.02 4.12 -8.25
C SER A 394 8.53 3.97 -7.93
N SER A 395 9.25 3.24 -8.78
CA SER A 395 10.72 3.10 -8.79
C SER A 395 11.24 2.99 -10.23
N CYS A 396 12.52 3.28 -10.51
CA CYS A 396 13.05 3.24 -11.88
C CYS A 396 12.94 1.84 -12.53
N ARG A 397 13.15 0.76 -11.77
CA ARG A 397 13.14 -0.62 -12.29
C ARG A 397 11.74 -1.10 -12.64
N MET A 398 10.71 -0.60 -11.95
CA MET A 398 9.31 -0.96 -12.17
C MET A 398 8.52 0.14 -12.87
N CYS A 399 9.20 1.08 -13.54
CA CYS A 399 8.55 2.20 -14.21
C CYS A 399 8.44 1.94 -15.71
N PRO A 400 7.22 1.92 -16.29
CA PRO A 400 7.01 1.69 -17.73
C PRO A 400 7.32 2.92 -18.60
N LEU A 401 7.66 4.08 -18.03
CA LEU A 401 7.96 5.30 -18.80
C LEU A 401 9.29 5.17 -19.54
N THR A 402 9.28 5.13 -20.87
CA THR A 402 10.49 4.93 -21.70
C THR A 402 11.44 6.13 -21.65
N ASP A 403 10.94 7.34 -21.88
CA ASP A 403 11.74 8.55 -22.08
C ASP A 403 11.83 9.42 -20.82
N CYS A 404 12.15 8.81 -19.68
CA CYS A 404 12.23 9.51 -18.40
C CYS A 404 13.62 10.15 -18.19
N PRO A 405 13.74 11.49 -18.06
CA PRO A 405 15.03 12.17 -17.90
C PRO A 405 15.69 11.89 -16.53
N ALA A 406 14.91 11.42 -15.55
CA ALA A 406 15.40 11.09 -14.21
C ALA A 406 15.65 9.57 -14.01
N ARG A 407 15.70 8.79 -15.09
CA ARG A 407 15.87 7.33 -15.03
C ARG A 407 17.29 6.98 -14.55
N ARG A 408 17.38 6.30 -13.40
CA ARG A 408 18.65 5.82 -12.81
C ARG A 408 18.98 4.37 -13.15
N ALA A 409 17.98 3.56 -13.48
CA ALA A 409 18.13 2.15 -13.77
C ALA A 409 17.18 1.72 -14.90
N ALA A 410 17.59 0.70 -15.66
CA ALA A 410 16.76 0.09 -16.69
C ALA A 410 15.46 -0.49 -16.08
N SER A 411 14.35 -0.33 -16.81
CA SER A 411 13.09 -1.00 -16.49
C SER A 411 13.24 -2.51 -16.69
N ILE A 412 12.58 -3.30 -15.85
CA ILE A 412 12.40 -4.74 -16.08
C ILE A 412 11.02 -5.09 -16.68
N LEU A 413 10.12 -4.10 -16.74
CA LEU A 413 8.84 -4.16 -17.46
C LEU A 413 9.02 -3.99 -18.96
#